data_AF-A0A383DK76-F1
#
_entry.id   AF-A0A383DK76-F1
#
_cell.length_a   1.000
_cell.length_b   1.000
_cell.length_c   1.000
_cell.angle_alpha   90.00
_cell.angle_beta   90.00
_cell.angle_gamma   90.00
#
_symmetry.space_group_name_H-M   'P 1'
#
loop_
_entity.id
_entity.type
_entity.pdbx_description
1 polymer ?
#
loop_
_entity_poly.entity_id
_entity_poly.type
_entity_poly.pdbx_seq_one_letter_code
_entity_poly.pdbx_strand_id
1 'polypeptide(L)'
;MSLISKYMKYLSLLLFGFVISTYSSVANAATLVCEFASETEISTSGDWLKSSVDFEELWALFGDSGVVLPLSNTLLGKLDSQKPFLAGEIKLGKVFIMGSDYGVEGKVIKVDGDIISIYDGYCTVSFG
;
A
#
# COMPACT_ATOMS: atom_id res chain seq x y z
N MET A 1 -16.18 -52.33 32.73
CA MET A 1 -16.13 -51.59 31.44
C MET A 1 -15.66 -50.17 31.75
N SER A 2 -14.37 -49.91 31.53
CA SER A 2 -13.62 -48.82 32.17
C SER A 2 -13.97 -47.43 31.62
N LEU A 3 -14.22 -46.46 32.51
CA LEU A 3 -14.43 -45.03 32.24
C LEU A 3 -13.34 -44.39 31.34
N ILE A 4 -12.16 -45.01 31.30
CA ILE A 4 -11.00 -44.59 30.52
C ILE A 4 -11.27 -44.67 29.00
N SER A 5 -12.08 -45.62 28.54
CA SER A 5 -12.34 -45.79 27.10
C SER A 5 -13.31 -44.74 26.52
N LYS A 6 -14.19 -44.16 27.36
CA LYS A 6 -15.04 -43.04 26.97
C LYS A 6 -14.22 -41.75 26.86
N TYR A 7 -13.34 -41.48 27.82
CA TYR A 7 -12.49 -40.27 27.81
C TYR A 7 -11.53 -40.21 26.62
N MET A 8 -10.93 -41.34 26.21
CA MET A 8 -10.06 -41.38 25.02
C MET A 8 -10.79 -41.06 23.70
N LYS A 9 -12.08 -41.44 23.58
CA LYS A 9 -12.88 -41.10 22.39
C LYS A 9 -13.20 -39.61 22.30
N TYR A 10 -13.50 -38.96 23.43
CA TYR A 10 -13.74 -37.51 23.46
C TYR A 10 -12.47 -36.69 23.29
N LEU A 11 -11.33 -37.17 23.82
CA LEU A 11 -10.03 -36.53 23.63
C LEU A 11 -9.57 -36.59 22.15
N SER A 12 -9.85 -37.70 21.46
CA SER A 12 -9.61 -37.82 20.02
C SER A 12 -10.53 -36.92 19.18
N LEU A 13 -11.76 -36.67 19.62
CA LEU A 13 -12.69 -35.75 18.94
C LEU A 13 -12.31 -34.27 19.16
N LEU A 14 -11.80 -33.92 20.35
CA LEU A 14 -11.32 -32.58 20.66
C LEU A 14 -10.03 -32.22 19.92
N LEU A 15 -9.13 -33.19 19.69
CA LEU A 15 -7.91 -33.00 18.89
C LEU A 15 -8.19 -32.83 17.39
N PHE A 16 -9.29 -33.40 16.87
CA PHE A 16 -9.69 -33.20 15.46
C PHE A 16 -10.50 -31.92 15.22
N GLY A 17 -11.15 -31.37 16.25
CA GLY A 17 -11.93 -30.14 16.16
C GLY A 17 -11.10 -28.84 16.22
N PHE A 18 -9.83 -28.91 16.61
CA PHE A 18 -8.98 -27.73 16.83
C PHE A 18 -8.15 -27.31 15.62
N VAL A 19 -8.19 -28.04 14.50
CA VAL A 19 -7.30 -27.81 13.34
C VAL A 19 -7.94 -26.97 12.23
N ILE A 20 -9.22 -26.58 12.34
CA ILE A 20 -9.93 -25.79 11.31
C ILE A 20 -10.30 -24.39 11.81
N SER A 21 -9.48 -23.81 12.68
CA SER A 21 -9.39 -22.35 12.77
C SER A 21 -8.32 -21.87 11.78
N THR A 22 -8.55 -22.14 10.50
CA THR A 22 -7.79 -21.49 9.43
C THR A 22 -8.13 -20.02 9.50
N TYR A 23 -7.21 -19.25 10.08
CA TYR A 23 -7.13 -17.81 9.94
C TYR A 23 -7.38 -17.48 8.47
N SER A 24 -8.55 -16.92 8.18
CA SER A 24 -8.85 -16.32 6.89
C SER A 24 -7.99 -15.06 6.83
N SER A 25 -6.70 -15.20 6.52
CA SER A 25 -5.90 -14.06 6.12
C SER A 25 -6.56 -13.53 4.86
N VAL A 26 -7.19 -12.36 4.96
CA VAL A 26 -7.52 -11.55 3.80
C VAL A 26 -6.21 -11.30 3.07
N ALA A 27 -5.90 -12.16 2.11
CA ALA A 27 -4.72 -12.03 1.29
C ALA A 27 -4.85 -10.71 0.54
N ASN A 28 -3.86 -9.82 0.70
CA ASN A 28 -3.76 -8.65 -0.15
C ASN A 28 -3.53 -9.14 -1.58
N ALA A 29 -4.23 -8.55 -2.54
CA ALA A 29 -4.21 -9.01 -3.93
C ALA A 29 -2.87 -8.71 -4.61
N ALA A 30 -2.30 -7.57 -4.27
CA ALA A 30 -1.00 -7.14 -4.75
C ALA A 30 -0.35 -6.22 -3.73
N THR A 31 0.96 -6.06 -3.90
CA THR A 31 1.76 -5.05 -3.20
C THR A 31 2.17 -3.99 -4.22
N LEU A 32 1.92 -2.74 -3.88
CA LEU A 32 2.41 -1.56 -4.58
C LEU A 32 3.71 -1.11 -3.94
N VAL A 33 4.74 -0.88 -4.75
CA VAL A 33 6.00 -0.26 -4.32
C VAL A 33 6.24 0.95 -5.20
N CYS A 34 6.27 2.15 -4.63
CA CYS A 34 6.49 3.40 -5.37
C CYS A 34 7.83 4.04 -4.99
N GLU A 35 8.58 4.44 -6.02
CA GLU A 35 9.83 5.19 -5.91
C GLU A 35 9.61 6.59 -6.49
N PHE A 36 10.08 7.61 -5.79
CA PHE A 36 9.85 9.02 -6.14
C PHE A 36 11.13 9.66 -6.67
N ALA A 37 10.99 10.45 -7.74
CA ALA A 37 12.09 11.05 -8.48
C ALA A 37 12.13 12.57 -8.39
N SER A 38 11.02 13.21 -8.03
CA SER A 38 10.96 14.66 -7.88
C SER A 38 9.98 15.11 -6.82
N GLU A 39 10.21 16.31 -6.31
CA GLU A 39 9.31 17.05 -5.43
C GLU A 39 8.96 18.40 -6.06
N THR A 40 7.68 18.74 -6.05
CA THR A 40 7.17 20.07 -6.36
C THR A 40 6.40 20.60 -5.15
N GLU A 41 6.69 21.83 -4.73
CA GLU A 41 5.89 22.54 -3.74
C GLU A 41 5.18 23.72 -4.38
N ILE A 42 3.87 23.80 -4.13
CA ILE A 42 3.00 24.86 -4.62
C ILE A 42 2.25 25.43 -3.41
N SER A 43 2.08 26.75 -3.35
CA SER A 43 1.19 27.33 -2.35
C SER A 43 -0.29 27.07 -2.67
N THR A 44 -1.16 27.18 -1.67
CA THR A 44 -2.62 27.16 -1.88
C THR A 44 -3.12 28.33 -2.73
N SER A 45 -2.34 29.41 -2.86
CA SER A 45 -2.56 30.52 -3.80
C SER A 45 -2.11 30.23 -5.24
N GLY A 46 -1.41 29.11 -5.48
CA GLY A 46 -0.96 28.69 -6.80
C GLY A 46 0.46 29.15 -7.18
N ASP A 47 1.24 29.63 -6.21
CA ASP A 47 2.62 30.06 -6.43
C ASP A 47 3.56 28.85 -6.39
N TRP A 48 4.48 28.77 -7.36
CA TRP A 48 5.53 27.74 -7.35
C TRP A 48 6.57 28.08 -6.29
N LEU A 49 6.72 27.22 -5.28
CA LEU A 49 7.64 27.42 -4.16
C LEU A 49 8.94 26.63 -4.35
N LYS A 50 8.84 25.37 -4.81
CA LYS A 50 9.98 24.46 -5.02
C LYS A 50 9.74 23.55 -6.22
N SER A 51 10.81 23.22 -6.94
CA SER A 51 10.87 22.11 -7.89
C SER A 51 12.27 21.51 -7.82
N SER A 52 12.39 20.28 -7.35
CA SER A 52 13.67 19.62 -7.06
C SER A 52 13.67 18.15 -7.49
N VAL A 53 14.85 17.66 -7.85
CA VAL A 53 15.17 16.24 -8.13
C VAL A 53 16.24 15.74 -7.16
N ASP A 54 16.27 16.28 -5.94
CA ASP A 54 17.24 15.90 -4.93
C ASP A 54 16.95 14.50 -4.40
N PHE A 55 17.64 13.52 -4.96
CA PHE A 55 17.52 12.12 -4.59
C PHE A 55 17.89 11.86 -3.12
N GLU A 56 18.78 12.65 -2.51
CA GLU A 56 19.16 12.47 -1.10
C GLU A 56 18.00 12.89 -0.19
N GLU A 57 17.35 14.02 -0.49
CA GLU A 57 16.15 14.46 0.24
C GLU A 57 15.00 13.44 0.08
N LEU A 58 14.76 12.96 -1.13
CA LEU A 58 13.71 11.96 -1.40
C LEU A 58 14.00 10.64 -0.70
N TRP A 59 15.25 10.20 -0.70
CA TRP A 59 15.66 9.00 0.03
C TRP A 59 15.54 9.18 1.54
N ALA A 60 15.84 10.36 2.08
CA ALA A 60 15.63 10.65 3.50
C ALA A 60 14.14 10.60 3.90
N LEU A 61 13.22 10.91 2.97
CA LEU A 61 11.78 10.87 3.20
C LEU A 61 11.18 9.46 3.06
N PHE A 62 11.54 8.75 2.00
CA PHE A 62 10.90 7.48 1.62
C PHE A 62 11.73 6.23 1.93
N GLY A 63 13.03 6.39 2.17
CA GLY A 63 13.96 5.29 2.45
C GLY A 63 14.21 4.36 1.25
N ASP A 64 14.95 3.28 1.50
CA ASP A 64 15.38 2.31 0.48
C ASP A 64 14.23 1.58 -0.22
N SER A 65 13.11 1.37 0.48
CA SER A 65 11.97 0.60 -0.05
C SER A 65 10.89 1.50 -0.68
N GLY A 66 11.08 2.82 -0.66
CA GLY A 66 10.05 3.76 -1.10
C GLY A 66 8.75 3.64 -0.30
N VAL A 67 7.63 3.81 -0.99
CA VAL A 67 6.29 3.62 -0.41
C VAL A 67 5.77 2.23 -0.75
N VAL A 68 5.61 1.40 0.28
CA VAL A 68 5.05 0.04 0.16
C VAL A 68 3.62 0.03 0.70
N LEU A 69 2.64 -0.28 -0.15
CA LEU A 69 1.22 -0.34 0.23
C LEU A 69 0.55 -1.61 -0.28
N PRO A 70 -0.30 -2.27 0.54
CA PRO A 70 -1.16 -3.33 0.05
C PRO A 70 -2.24 -2.76 -0.87
N LEU A 71 -2.41 -3.34 -2.06
CA LEU A 71 -3.49 -3.04 -2.98
C LEU A 71 -4.61 -4.08 -2.85
N SER A 72 -5.83 -3.60 -2.65
CA SER A 72 -7.02 -4.46 -2.69
C SER A 72 -7.42 -4.79 -4.13
N ASN A 73 -8.10 -5.93 -4.32
CA ASN A 73 -8.60 -6.37 -5.63
C ASN A 73 -9.45 -5.31 -6.35
N THR A 74 -10.23 -4.51 -5.60
CA THR A 74 -11.09 -3.48 -6.17
C THR A 74 -10.31 -2.28 -6.72
N LEU A 75 -9.07 -2.07 -6.26
CA LEU A 75 -8.20 -1.01 -6.73
C LEU A 75 -7.37 -1.43 -7.95
N LEU A 76 -7.08 -2.73 -8.12
CA LEU A 76 -6.37 -3.23 -9.29
C LEU A 76 -7.12 -2.95 -10.59
N GLY A 77 -8.43 -3.18 -10.62
CA GLY A 77 -9.25 -2.89 -11.79
C GLY A 77 -9.36 -1.40 -12.15
N LYS A 78 -8.87 -0.49 -11.30
CA LYS A 78 -8.82 0.94 -11.61
C LYS A 78 -7.58 1.35 -12.39
N LEU A 79 -6.53 0.52 -12.44
CA LEU A 79 -5.33 0.83 -13.22
C LEU A 79 -5.67 0.99 -14.71
N ASP A 80 -6.59 0.15 -15.22
CA ASP A 80 -7.05 0.21 -16.61
C ASP A 80 -7.87 1.47 -16.93
N SER A 81 -8.33 2.21 -15.92
CA SER A 81 -9.16 3.41 -16.14
C SER A 81 -8.39 4.62 -16.64
N GLN A 82 -7.04 4.57 -16.60
CA GLN A 82 -6.15 5.70 -16.89
C GLN A 82 -6.54 7.00 -16.16
N LYS A 83 -7.12 6.86 -14.96
CA LYS A 83 -7.51 7.97 -14.08
C LYS A 83 -6.80 7.84 -12.75
N PRO A 84 -6.36 8.94 -12.13
CA PRO A 84 -5.81 8.90 -10.79
C PRO A 84 -6.84 8.40 -9.78
N PHE A 85 -6.40 7.53 -8.87
CA PHE A 85 -7.19 7.09 -7.73
C PHE A 85 -6.34 6.98 -6.47
N LEU A 86 -6.98 7.15 -5.31
CA LEU A 86 -6.34 7.00 -4.01
C LEU A 86 -5.99 5.52 -3.78
N ALA A 87 -4.71 5.21 -3.66
CA ALA A 87 -4.19 3.89 -3.33
C ALA A 87 -4.08 3.68 -1.82
N GLY A 88 -3.79 4.75 -1.06
CA GLY A 88 -3.68 4.69 0.39
C GLY A 88 -3.19 6.00 1.00
N GLU A 89 -2.85 5.96 2.28
CA GLU A 89 -2.34 7.09 3.04
C GLU A 89 -1.15 6.64 3.88
N ILE A 90 -0.11 7.46 3.91
CA ILE A 90 1.11 7.28 4.70
C ILE A 90 1.33 8.51 5.56
N LYS A 91 2.31 8.47 6.47
CA LYS A 91 2.65 9.62 7.33
C LYS A 91 2.93 10.90 6.54
N LEU A 92 3.51 10.77 5.34
CA LEU A 92 3.86 11.90 4.48
C LEU A 92 2.66 12.46 3.70
N GLY A 93 1.54 11.74 3.58
CA GLY A 93 0.38 12.22 2.84
C GLY A 93 -0.38 11.12 2.12
N LYS A 94 -1.22 11.53 1.17
CA LYS A 94 -2.08 10.62 0.39
C LYS A 94 -1.35 10.13 -0.83
N VAL A 95 -1.44 8.82 -1.09
CA VAL A 95 -0.80 8.15 -2.21
C VAL A 95 -1.84 7.92 -3.30
N PHE A 96 -1.64 8.58 -4.44
CA PHE A 96 -2.44 8.42 -5.64
C PHE A 96 -1.65 7.64 -6.67
N ILE A 97 -2.33 6.75 -7.39
CA ILE A 97 -1.74 6.07 -8.54
C ILE A 97 -2.63 6.15 -9.76
N MET A 98 -2.02 5.96 -10.92
CA MET A 98 -2.67 5.93 -12.21
C MET A 98 -1.94 4.94 -13.12
N GLY A 99 -2.67 4.05 -13.78
CA GLY A 99 -2.09 3.27 -14.87
C GLY A 99 -1.89 4.17 -16.10
N SER A 100 -0.76 4.04 -16.76
CA SER A 100 -0.43 4.70 -18.02
C SER A 100 0.18 3.71 -19.00
N ASP A 101 0.38 4.13 -20.25
CA ASP A 101 1.00 3.28 -21.27
C ASP A 101 2.45 2.89 -20.92
N TYR A 102 3.07 3.60 -19.98
CA TYR A 102 4.44 3.38 -19.51
C TYR A 102 4.53 2.65 -18.16
N GLY A 103 3.41 2.24 -17.57
CA GLY A 103 3.37 1.52 -16.30
C GLY A 103 2.39 2.13 -15.29
N VAL A 104 2.78 2.20 -14.02
CA VAL A 104 1.97 2.83 -12.98
C VAL A 104 2.71 4.06 -12.47
N GLU A 105 2.07 5.21 -12.59
CA GLU A 105 2.56 6.46 -12.04
C GLU A 105 2.05 6.61 -10.59
N GLY A 106 2.92 7.13 -9.73
CA GLY A 106 2.63 7.37 -8.32
C GLY A 106 2.82 8.84 -7.96
N LYS A 107 1.91 9.36 -7.14
CA LYS A 107 2.06 10.67 -6.51
C LYS A 107 1.76 10.59 -5.02
N VAL A 108 2.63 11.16 -4.19
CA VAL A 108 2.30 11.46 -2.80
C VAL A 108 1.95 12.93 -2.72
N ILE A 109 0.77 13.24 -2.20
CA ILE A 109 0.31 14.62 -2.01
C ILE A 109 0.19 14.88 -0.51
N LYS A 110 1.00 15.82 -0.03
CA LYS A 110 0.97 16.36 1.33
C LYS A 110 0.40 17.78 1.28
N VAL A 111 -0.49 18.10 2.22
CA VAL A 111 -0.95 19.48 2.44
C VAL A 111 -0.59 19.86 3.87
N ASP A 112 0.22 20.90 4.03
CA ASP A 112 0.71 21.40 5.31
C ASP A 112 0.52 22.92 5.38
N GLY A 113 -0.59 23.34 6.01
CA GLY A 113 -1.02 24.73 5.98
C GLY A 113 -1.27 25.21 4.55
N ASP A 114 -0.49 26.21 4.13
CA ASP A 114 -0.57 26.81 2.80
C ASP A 114 0.35 26.17 1.76
N ILE A 115 1.06 25.09 2.10
CA ILE A 115 2.00 24.40 1.21
C ILE A 115 1.42 23.05 0.78
N ILE A 116 1.46 22.79 -0.52
CA ILE A 116 1.12 21.52 -1.15
C ILE A 116 2.42 20.92 -1.70
N SER A 117 2.92 19.86 -1.08
CA SER A 117 4.07 19.10 -1.57
C SER A 117 3.58 17.91 -2.38
N ILE A 118 4.08 17.78 -3.61
CA ILE A 118 3.75 16.73 -4.56
C ILE A 118 5.05 15.99 -4.88
N TYR A 119 5.09 14.70 -4.51
CA TYR A 119 6.19 13.82 -4.85
C TYR A 119 5.77 12.96 -6.04
N ASP A 120 6.49 13.05 -7.15
CA ASP A 120 6.19 12.32 -8.37
C ASP A 120 7.13 11.13 -8.56
N GLY A 121 6.57 10.01 -9.01
CA GLY A 121 7.31 8.76 -9.09
C GLY A 121 6.63 7.70 -9.94
N TYR A 122 7.23 6.52 -9.94
CA TYR A 122 6.70 5.33 -10.59
C TYR A 122 6.49 4.23 -9.56
N CYS A 123 5.51 3.39 -9.82
CA CYS A 123 5.19 2.28 -8.96
C CYS A 123 5.27 0.94 -9.70
N THR A 124 5.73 -0.07 -8.99
CA THR A 124 5.65 -1.46 -9.39
C THR A 124 4.53 -2.13 -8.62
N VAL A 125 3.70 -2.91 -9.32
CA VAL A 125 2.67 -3.75 -8.72
C VAL A 125 3.14 -5.20 -8.78
N SER A 126 3.30 -5.84 -7.63
CA SER A 126 3.69 -7.24 -7.53
C SER A 126 2.55 -8.08 -6.96
N PHE A 127 2.24 -9.17 -7.65
CA PHE A 127 1.25 -10.15 -7.22
C PHE A 127 1.96 -11.27 -6.45
N GLY A 128 1.41 -11.67 -5.32
CA GLY A 128 1.89 -12.78 -4.49
C GLY A 128 1.08 -14.04 -4.74
#